data_AF-A0AAD4HB77-F1
#
_entry.id   AF-A0AAD4HB77-F1
#
_cell.length_a   1.000
_cell.length_b   1.000
_cell.length_c   1.000
_cell.angle_alpha   90.00
_cell.angle_beta   90.00
_cell.angle_gamma   90.00
#
_symmetry.space_group_name_H-M   'P 1'
#
loop_
_entity.id
_entity.type
_entity.pdbx_description
1 polymer ?
#
loop_
_entity_poly.entity_id
_entity_poly.type
_entity_poly.pdbx_seq_one_letter_code
_entity_poly.pdbx_strand_id
1 'polypeptide(L)'
;MKEKDLLASFLVGNELHDSVTFTKFTSYFPSAHRSNPELKDLYRAYTNTRHQVRTRVRRNIEVEARRNPFHTALEQQEQQRSQHDHQQQQDSEAMTLEGFDELEPEGIDTHMDIEDVDKHLTLDQAIQELALAEKTFKKVIEQMERDCNTIAQEFQE
;
A
#
# COMPACT_ATOMS: atom_id res chain seq x y z
N MET A 1 -1.35 -20.56 -1.40
CA MET A 1 -1.04 -19.37 -2.22
C MET A 1 -1.94 -18.23 -1.74
N LYS A 2 -1.40 -17.09 -1.28
CA LYS A 2 -2.22 -16.02 -0.67
C LYS A 2 -2.88 -15.18 -1.77
N GLU A 3 -4.06 -14.60 -1.49
CA GLU A 3 -4.81 -13.77 -2.45
C GLU A 3 -3.98 -12.62 -3.00
N LYS A 4 -3.18 -11.96 -2.15
CA LYS A 4 -2.23 -10.91 -2.58
C LYS A 4 -1.27 -11.41 -3.66
N ASP A 5 -0.81 -12.64 -3.55
CA ASP A 5 0.15 -13.24 -4.48
C ASP A 5 -0.56 -13.60 -5.79
N LEU A 6 -1.82 -14.04 -5.71
CA LEU A 6 -2.68 -14.27 -6.86
C LEU A 6 -2.96 -12.96 -7.62
N LEU A 7 -3.43 -11.92 -6.93
CA LEU A 7 -3.72 -10.61 -7.52
C LEU A 7 -2.46 -9.94 -8.08
N ALA A 8 -1.34 -10.00 -7.35
CA ALA A 8 -0.06 -9.50 -7.84
C ALA A 8 0.42 -10.30 -9.06
N SER A 9 0.30 -11.62 -9.06
CA SER A 9 0.65 -12.44 -10.23
C SER A 9 -0.26 -12.17 -11.42
N PHE A 10 -1.55 -11.93 -11.21
CA PHE A 10 -2.51 -11.68 -12.28
C PHE A 10 -2.33 -10.29 -12.89
N LEU A 11 -2.43 -9.25 -12.06
CA LEU A 11 -2.40 -7.84 -12.48
C LEU A 11 -0.99 -7.36 -12.84
N VAL A 12 0.04 -7.96 -12.26
CA VAL A 12 1.44 -7.55 -12.46
C VAL A 12 2.26 -8.62 -13.16
N GLY A 13 2.04 -9.91 -12.89
CA GLY A 13 2.80 -11.01 -13.49
C GLY A 13 2.35 -11.39 -14.91
N ASN A 14 1.04 -11.55 -15.15
CA ASN A 14 0.54 -12.38 -16.26
C ASN A 14 -0.25 -11.64 -17.34
N GLU A 15 -0.90 -10.50 -17.07
CA GLU A 15 -1.64 -9.77 -18.14
C GLU A 15 -0.89 -8.56 -18.69
N LEU A 16 0.17 -8.11 -18.02
CA LEU A 16 1.02 -7.01 -18.49
C LEU A 16 2.20 -7.49 -19.36
N HIS A 17 2.14 -8.68 -19.97
CA HIS A 17 3.23 -9.24 -20.78
C HIS A 17 3.62 -8.41 -22.01
N ASP A 18 2.85 -7.39 -22.39
CA ASP A 18 3.25 -6.47 -23.45
C ASP A 18 4.21 -5.39 -22.92
N SER A 19 5.28 -5.77 -22.21
CA SER A 19 6.46 -4.92 -22.16
C SER A 19 7.05 -4.88 -23.57
N VAL A 20 6.62 -3.88 -24.32
CA VAL A 20 7.10 -3.61 -25.66
C VAL A 20 8.63 -3.57 -25.60
N THR A 21 9.29 -4.51 -26.29
CA THR A 21 10.76 -4.49 -26.41
C THR A 21 11.17 -3.25 -27.19
N PHE A 22 12.41 -2.77 -27.05
CA PHE A 22 12.85 -1.59 -27.80
C PHE A 22 12.67 -1.77 -29.33
N THR A 23 12.83 -2.99 -29.83
CA THR A 23 12.57 -3.35 -31.23
C THR A 23 11.10 -3.21 -31.61
N LYS A 24 10.17 -3.70 -30.78
CA LYS A 24 8.73 -3.53 -31.01
C LYS A 24 8.31 -2.07 -30.85
N PHE A 25 8.94 -1.33 -29.93
CA PHE A 25 8.68 0.09 -29.67
C PHE A 25 9.09 0.94 -30.87
N THR A 26 10.29 0.72 -31.40
CA THR A 26 10.79 1.41 -32.59
C THR A 26 9.98 1.05 -33.84
N SER A 27 9.36 -0.14 -33.89
CA SER A 27 8.50 -0.54 -35.01
C SER A 27 7.25 0.34 -35.17
N TYR A 28 6.78 0.98 -34.10
CA TYR A 28 5.64 1.91 -34.12
C TYR A 28 5.94 3.23 -34.86
N PHE A 29 7.22 3.53 -35.09
CA PHE A 29 7.63 4.73 -35.78
C PHE A 29 7.86 4.44 -37.27
N PRO A 30 7.60 5.42 -38.16
CA PRO A 30 7.93 5.31 -39.59
C PRO A 30 9.42 4.99 -39.79
N SER A 31 9.75 4.22 -40.83
CA SER A 31 11.12 3.73 -41.09
C SER A 31 12.17 4.85 -41.12
N ALA A 32 11.82 6.01 -41.66
CA ALA A 32 12.68 7.19 -41.75
C ALA A 32 13.12 7.76 -40.38
N HIS A 33 12.37 7.48 -39.31
CA HIS A 33 12.62 8.03 -37.97
C HIS A 33 13.14 6.99 -36.97
N ARG A 34 13.23 5.71 -37.34
CA ARG A 34 13.65 4.62 -36.43
C ARG A 34 15.10 4.73 -35.96
N SER A 35 15.94 5.41 -36.72
CA SER A 35 17.34 5.68 -36.36
C SER A 35 17.53 6.93 -35.49
N ASN A 36 16.45 7.65 -35.14
CA ASN A 36 16.56 8.83 -34.29
C ASN A 36 17.07 8.43 -32.88
N PRO A 37 18.17 9.04 -32.39
CA PRO A 37 18.69 8.77 -31.05
C PRO A 37 17.68 9.02 -29.92
N GLU A 38 16.76 9.98 -30.08
CA GLU A 38 15.76 10.35 -29.07
C GLU A 38 14.76 9.22 -28.76
N LEU A 39 14.61 8.25 -29.68
CA LEU A 39 13.75 7.09 -29.45
C LEU A 39 14.23 6.25 -28.25
N LYS A 40 15.54 6.25 -27.96
CA LYS A 40 16.07 5.56 -26.78
C LYS A 40 15.64 6.26 -25.50
N ASP A 41 15.66 7.58 -25.48
CA ASP A 41 15.25 8.37 -24.31
C ASP A 41 13.75 8.26 -24.08
N LEU A 42 12.96 8.30 -25.16
CA LEU A 42 11.52 8.08 -25.10
C LEU A 42 11.19 6.66 -24.61
N TYR A 43 11.94 5.65 -25.05
CA TYR A 43 11.78 4.28 -24.56
C TYR A 43 12.15 4.13 -23.09
N ARG A 44 13.22 4.79 -22.64
CA ARG A 44 13.59 4.85 -21.22
C ARG A 44 12.48 5.49 -20.39
N ALA A 45 11.95 6.63 -20.83
CA ALA A 45 10.85 7.31 -20.16
C ALA A 45 9.59 6.42 -20.08
N TYR A 46 9.20 5.79 -21.19
CA TYR A 46 8.11 4.81 -21.23
C TYR A 46 8.31 3.67 -20.22
N THR A 47 9.50 3.07 -20.21
CA THR A 47 9.82 1.94 -19.32
C THR A 47 9.77 2.35 -17.86
N ASN A 48 10.30 3.54 -17.53
CA ASN A 48 10.28 4.10 -16.18
C ASN A 48 8.85 4.35 -15.70
N THR A 49 8.02 5.04 -16.50
CA THR A 49 6.61 5.29 -16.18
C THR A 49 5.87 3.98 -15.95
N ARG A 50 6.10 2.98 -16.81
CA ARG A 50 5.49 1.66 -16.65
C ARG A 50 5.93 0.97 -15.36
N HIS A 51 7.21 1.06 -15.00
CA HIS A 51 7.71 0.51 -13.74
C HIS A 51 7.03 1.17 -12.54
N GLN A 52 6.91 2.50 -12.53
CA GLN A 52 6.21 3.23 -11.47
C GLN A 52 4.75 2.80 -11.31
N VAL A 53 4.02 2.66 -12.42
CA VAL A 53 2.63 2.18 -12.40
C VAL A 53 2.55 0.77 -11.80
N ARG A 54 3.43 -0.15 -12.20
CA ARG A 54 3.47 -1.51 -11.65
C ARG A 54 3.75 -1.52 -10.15
N THR A 55 4.72 -0.72 -9.70
CA THR A 55 5.04 -0.62 -8.28
C THR A 55 3.88 -0.05 -7.49
N ARG A 56 3.18 0.96 -8.02
CA ARG A 56 1.96 1.52 -7.41
C ARG A 56 0.85 0.47 -7.32
N VAL A 57 0.61 -0.28 -8.39
CA VAL A 57 -0.40 -1.35 -8.39
C VAL A 57 -0.07 -2.42 -7.36
N ARG A 58 1.19 -2.87 -7.25
CA ARG A 58 1.61 -3.82 -6.19
C ARG A 58 1.31 -3.29 -4.79
N ARG A 59 1.71 -2.04 -4.53
CA ARG A 59 1.45 -1.40 -3.22
C ARG A 59 -0.05 -1.32 -2.92
N ASN A 60 -0.87 -0.95 -3.91
CA ASN A 60 -2.32 -0.89 -3.75
C ASN A 60 -2.91 -2.28 -3.44
N ILE A 61 -2.45 -3.33 -4.14
CA ILE A 61 -2.87 -4.71 -3.87
C ILE A 61 -2.53 -5.11 -2.44
N GLU A 62 -1.33 -4.75 -1.95
CA GLU A 62 -0.93 -5.03 -0.56
C GLU A 62 -1.80 -4.29 0.46
N VAL A 63 -2.11 -3.02 0.21
CA VAL A 63 -2.97 -2.20 1.08
C VAL A 63 -4.39 -2.78 1.12
N GLU A 64 -4.97 -3.09 -0.04
CA GLU A 64 -6.34 -3.63 -0.10
C GLU A 64 -6.43 -5.05 0.46
N ALA A 65 -5.41 -5.89 0.25
CA ALA A 65 -5.36 -7.22 0.87
C ALA A 65 -5.36 -7.14 2.41
N ARG A 66 -4.69 -6.14 3.00
CA ARG A 66 -4.71 -5.89 4.45
C ARG A 66 -6.01 -5.27 4.94
N ARG A 67 -6.66 -4.46 4.11
CA ARG A 67 -7.91 -3.75 4.44
C ARG A 67 -9.12 -4.69 4.46
N ASN A 68 -9.05 -5.84 3.80
CA ASN A 68 -10.15 -6.78 3.72
C ASN A 68 -10.44 -7.41 5.11
N PRO A 69 -11.60 -7.11 5.75
CA PRO A 69 -11.91 -7.56 7.12
C PRO A 69 -12.00 -9.08 7.25
N PHE A 70 -12.20 -9.78 6.13
CA PHE A 70 -12.22 -11.25 6.10
C PHE A 70 -10.82 -11.87 6.37
N HIS A 71 -9.73 -11.17 6.03
CA HIS A 71 -8.36 -11.67 6.27
C HIS A 71 -7.90 -11.42 7.70
N THR A 72 -8.29 -10.31 8.31
CA THR A 72 -7.97 -10.03 9.72
C THR A 72 -8.59 -11.07 10.65
N ALA A 73 -9.81 -11.53 10.34
CA ALA A 73 -10.47 -12.59 11.10
C ALA A 73 -9.81 -13.97 10.89
N LEU A 74 -9.41 -14.30 9.66
CA LEU A 74 -8.72 -15.57 9.34
C LEU A 74 -7.30 -15.62 9.91
N GLU A 75 -6.52 -14.54 9.82
CA GLU A 75 -5.18 -14.45 10.43
C GLU A 75 -5.26 -14.51 11.96
N GLN A 76 -6.28 -13.89 12.59
CA GLN A 76 -6.53 -14.04 14.02
C GLN A 76 -6.91 -15.49 14.39
N GLN A 77 -7.71 -16.16 13.55
CA GLN A 77 -8.11 -17.55 13.78
C GLN A 77 -6.94 -18.54 13.58
N GLU A 78 -6.06 -18.30 12.61
CA GLU A 78 -4.82 -19.06 12.41
C GLU A 78 -3.82 -18.80 13.54
N GLN A 79 -3.66 -17.56 14.01
CA GLN A 79 -2.84 -17.25 15.19
C GLN A 79 -3.38 -17.90 16.46
N GLN A 80 -4.70 -17.93 16.65
CA GLN A 80 -5.34 -18.64 17.76
C GLN A 80 -5.14 -20.16 17.67
N ARG A 81 -5.21 -20.75 16.47
CA ARG A 81 -4.93 -22.18 16.26
C ARG A 81 -3.47 -22.54 16.53
N SER A 82 -2.52 -21.73 16.05
CA SER A 82 -1.09 -21.93 16.32
C SER A 82 -0.75 -21.77 17.80
N GLN A 83 -1.41 -20.85 18.50
CA GLN A 83 -1.27 -20.71 19.97
C GLN A 83 -1.90 -21.89 20.71
N HIS A 84 -3.00 -22.47 20.21
CA HIS A 84 -3.63 -23.63 20.85
C HIS A 84 -2.82 -24.92 20.67
N ASP A 85 -2.17 -25.11 19.51
CA ASP A 85 -1.26 -26.23 19.25
C ASP A 85 0.01 -26.16 20.12
N HIS A 86 0.50 -24.95 20.45
CA HIS A 86 1.65 -24.80 21.36
C HIS A 86 1.31 -25.05 22.84
N GLN A 87 0.03 -25.13 23.20
CA GLN A 87 -0.41 -25.43 24.58
C GLN A 87 -0.82 -26.89 24.81
N GLN A 88 -0.99 -27.70 23.75
CA GLN A 88 -1.22 -29.15 23.90
C GLN A 88 0.04 -30.01 23.74
N GLN A 89 1.18 -29.40 23.37
CA GLN A 89 2.46 -30.11 23.18
C GLN A 89 3.40 -30.11 24.40
N GLN A 90 2.91 -29.77 25.60
CA GLN A 90 3.72 -29.86 26.83
C GLN A 90 3.48 -31.14 27.67
N ASP A 91 2.55 -32.03 27.29
CA ASP A 91 2.26 -33.28 28.05
C ASP A 91 2.50 -34.59 27.26
N SER A 92 3.34 -34.58 26.23
CA SER A 92 3.82 -35.84 25.63
C SER A 92 5.24 -35.72 25.06
N GLU A 93 6.21 -35.64 25.96
CA GLU A 93 7.54 -36.16 25.67
C GLU A 93 7.48 -37.69 25.63
N ALA A 94 7.48 -38.27 24.43
CA ALA A 94 8.22 -39.50 24.08
C ALA A 94 7.84 -40.00 22.68
N MET A 95 8.50 -39.51 21.62
CA MET A 95 9.07 -40.40 20.59
C MET A 95 10.03 -39.65 19.67
N THR A 96 11.28 -40.10 19.68
CA THR A 96 12.34 -39.75 18.72
C THR A 96 12.00 -40.24 17.31
N LEU A 97 12.17 -39.41 16.27
CA LEU A 97 12.53 -39.89 14.94
C LEU A 97 13.26 -38.81 14.12
N GLU A 98 14.31 -39.27 13.46
CA GLU A 98 15.42 -38.55 12.83
C GLU A 98 15.05 -37.82 11.53
N GLY A 99 15.81 -36.74 11.26
CA GLY A 99 16.31 -36.42 9.92
C GLY A 99 15.38 -35.62 9.00
N PHE A 100 15.67 -34.33 8.81
CA PHE A 100 16.02 -33.79 7.49
C PHE A 100 16.68 -32.42 7.64
N ASP A 101 17.89 -32.35 7.12
CA ASP A 101 18.78 -31.22 6.95
C ASP A 101 18.29 -30.36 5.76
N GLU A 102 18.06 -29.06 5.93
CA GLU A 102 18.45 -28.06 4.90
C GLU A 102 18.30 -26.60 5.36
N LEU A 103 19.46 -26.05 5.75
CA LEU A 103 20.00 -24.71 5.40
C LEU A 103 19.20 -23.45 5.77
N GLU A 104 19.66 -22.80 6.85
CA GLU A 104 19.48 -21.37 7.13
C GLU A 104 20.23 -20.51 6.09
N PRO A 105 19.64 -19.41 5.58
CA PRO A 105 20.43 -18.31 5.05
C PRO A 105 20.51 -17.17 6.07
N GLU A 106 21.76 -16.85 6.41
CA GLU A 106 22.19 -15.78 7.28
C GLU A 106 21.61 -14.39 6.94
N GLY A 107 21.26 -13.67 8.01
CA GLY A 107 21.57 -12.26 8.22
C GLY A 107 21.30 -11.27 7.08
N ILE A 108 20.06 -10.81 6.95
CA ILE A 108 19.80 -9.46 6.43
C ILE A 108 19.35 -8.59 7.60
N ASP A 109 20.21 -7.63 7.92
CA ASP A 109 20.05 -6.58 8.92
C ASP A 109 18.68 -5.89 8.81
N THR A 110 17.72 -6.33 9.61
CA THR A 110 16.45 -5.65 9.86
C THR A 110 16.68 -4.50 10.83
N HIS A 111 17.34 -3.46 10.36
CA HIS A 111 17.26 -2.13 10.96
C HIS A 111 17.01 -1.11 9.84
N MET A 112 15.77 -1.08 9.32
CA MET A 112 15.23 0.14 8.76
C MET A 112 14.09 0.58 9.67
N ASP A 113 14.34 1.71 10.31
CA ASP A 113 13.57 2.30 11.39
C ASP A 113 12.07 2.31 11.10
N ILE A 114 11.33 1.57 11.93
CA ILE A 114 9.86 1.62 12.04
C ILE A 114 9.49 2.93 12.76
N GLU A 115 10.06 4.07 12.35
CA GLU A 115 9.84 5.36 13.02
C GLU A 115 8.70 6.20 12.40
N ASP A 116 8.08 5.72 11.31
CA ASP A 116 6.94 6.42 10.69
C ASP A 116 5.61 5.65 10.74
N VAL A 117 5.55 4.50 11.44
CA VAL A 117 4.27 3.79 11.67
C VAL A 117 3.50 4.39 12.86
N ASP A 118 4.18 5.08 13.77
CA ASP A 118 3.57 5.65 14.99
C ASP A 118 2.91 7.03 14.80
N LYS A 119 2.94 7.58 13.57
CA LYS A 119 2.32 8.88 13.26
C LYS A 119 0.94 8.77 12.62
N HIS A 120 0.44 7.57 12.34
CA HIS A 120 -0.92 7.41 11.86
C HIS A 120 -1.88 7.36 13.05
N LEU A 121 -2.55 8.49 13.27
CA LEU A 121 -3.61 8.65 14.27
C LEU A 121 -4.53 7.43 14.27
N THR A 122 -4.76 6.87 15.46
CA THR A 122 -5.76 5.82 15.60
C THR A 122 -7.12 6.35 15.16
N LEU A 123 -8.04 5.47 14.79
CA LEU A 123 -9.39 5.87 14.36
C LEU A 123 -10.06 6.79 15.40
N ASP A 124 -9.89 6.48 16.69
CA ASP A 124 -10.45 7.28 17.78
C ASP A 124 -9.79 8.67 17.88
N GLN A 125 -8.48 8.77 17.67
CA GLN A 125 -7.78 10.05 17.66
C GLN A 125 -8.17 10.90 16.45
N ALA A 126 -8.30 10.29 15.26
CA ALA A 126 -8.77 10.98 14.06
C ALA A 126 -10.21 11.50 14.23
N ILE A 127 -11.09 10.72 14.88
CA ILE A 127 -12.45 11.15 15.22
C ILE A 127 -12.43 12.35 16.17
N GLN A 128 -11.56 12.35 17.19
CA GLN A 128 -11.43 13.48 18.11
C GLN A 128 -10.90 14.75 17.43
N GLU A 129 -9.89 14.62 16.57
CA GLU A 129 -9.36 15.77 15.81
C GLU A 129 -10.40 16.36 14.86
N LEU A 130 -11.15 15.51 14.15
CA LEU A 130 -12.24 15.97 13.27
C LEU A 130 -13.34 16.68 14.06
N ALA A 131 -13.71 16.19 15.24
CA ALA A 131 -14.70 16.84 16.11
C ALA A 131 -14.22 18.22 16.61
N LEU A 132 -12.94 18.36 16.93
CA LEU A 132 -12.34 19.63 17.32
C LEU A 132 -12.26 20.62 16.14
N ALA A 133 -11.88 20.15 14.96
CA ALA A 133 -11.86 20.94 13.74
C ALA A 133 -13.27 21.45 13.40
N GLU A 134 -14.29 20.58 13.45
CA GLU A 134 -15.69 20.94 13.22
C GLU A 134 -16.15 22.06 14.18
N LYS A 135 -15.84 21.92 15.47
CA LYS A 135 -16.18 22.93 16.48
C LYS A 135 -15.50 24.27 16.21
N THR A 136 -14.27 24.24 15.72
CA THR A 136 -13.50 25.45 15.39
C THR A 136 -14.09 26.14 14.17
N PHE A 137 -14.41 25.40 13.11
CA PHE A 137 -15.02 25.97 11.91
C PHE A 137 -16.41 26.55 12.19
N LYS A 138 -17.23 25.90 13.02
CA LYS A 138 -18.52 26.45 13.45
C LYS A 138 -18.36 27.83 14.10
N LYS A 139 -17.40 27.99 15.00
CA LYS A 139 -17.12 29.29 15.63
C LYS A 139 -16.67 30.36 14.64
N VAL A 140 -15.83 29.99 13.66
CA VAL A 140 -15.35 30.92 12.62
C VAL A 140 -16.52 31.36 11.73
N ILE A 141 -17.41 30.45 11.35
CA ILE A 141 -18.61 30.77 10.59
C ILE A 141 -19.52 31.72 11.39
N GLU A 142 -19.80 31.40 12.65
CA GLU A 142 -20.61 32.28 13.53
C GLU A 142 -19.99 33.67 13.75
N GLN A 143 -18.66 33.76 13.75
CA GLN A 143 -17.98 35.05 13.82
C GLN A 143 -18.11 35.81 12.50
N MET A 144 -17.87 35.16 11.37
CA MET A 144 -17.99 35.76 10.05
C MET A 144 -19.43 36.21 9.74
N GLU A 145 -20.43 35.46 10.18
CA GLU A 145 -21.84 35.86 10.09
C GLU A 145 -22.13 37.12 10.92
N ARG A 146 -21.53 37.24 12.11
CA ARG A 146 -21.64 38.44 12.94
C ARG A 146 -20.95 39.63 12.27
N ASP A 147 -19.75 39.44 11.75
CA ASP A 147 -18.99 40.49 11.08
C ASP A 147 -19.72 40.97 9.81
N CYS A 148 -20.26 40.06 9.00
CA CYS A 148 -21.09 40.40 7.84
C CYS A 148 -22.36 41.17 8.24
N ASN A 149 -23.01 40.79 9.34
CA ASN A 149 -24.19 41.51 9.84
C ASN A 149 -23.84 42.90 10.37
N THR A 150 -22.70 43.07 11.05
CA THR A 150 -22.21 44.38 11.50
C THR A 150 -21.90 45.28 10.31
N ILE A 151 -21.16 44.79 9.31
CA ILE A 151 -20.89 45.55 8.08
C ILE A 151 -22.20 45.92 7.38
N ALA A 152 -23.15 44.99 7.26
CA ALA A 152 -24.44 45.27 6.63
C ALA A 152 -25.24 46.36 7.37
N GLN A 153 -25.11 46.46 8.70
CA GLN A 153 -25.71 47.52 9.51
C GLN A 153 -25.00 48.87 9.32
N GLU A 154 -23.68 48.88 9.19
CA GLU A 154 -22.90 50.12 8.90
C GLU A 154 -23.25 50.74 7.54
N PHE A 155 -23.73 49.94 6.56
CA PHE A 155 -24.21 50.45 5.27
C PHE A 155 -25.67 50.94 5.30
N GLN A 156 -26.39 50.75 6.42
CA GLN A 156 -27.77 51.20 6.60
C GLN A 156 -27.91 52.49 7.42
N GLU A 157 -26.82 52.98 8.03
CA GLU A 157 -26.70 54.32 8.63
C GLU A 157 -26.17 55.35 7.62
#